data_AF-A0A7J6SEG2-F1
#
_entry.id   AF-A0A7J6SEG2-F1
#
_cell.length_a   1.000
_cell.length_b   1.000
_cell.length_c   1.000
_cell.angle_alpha   90.00
_cell.angle_beta   90.00
_cell.angle_gamma   90.00
#
_symmetry.space_group_name_H-M   'P 1'
#
loop_
_entity.id
_entity.type
_entity.pdbx_description
1 polymer ?
#
loop_
_entity_poly.entity_id
_entity_poly.type
_entity_poly.pdbx_seq_one_letter_code
_entity_poly.pdbx_strand_id
1 'polypeptide(L)'
;SRYSATGSSAIGPPSTPTTDQPIMSSPEGGGLKAIVASIARRHFFESVMWLVVLTSTMLAGLETDIVGEPSPDQTTGMLIFQVLQMLCLAAFTVELFIHVKRLGWDIFLDSWILVDFMLLVFGVYDVYFGLRSIESASDWSYSTGHKLQLGSAMRAIRLIRPVSLVRHSSGLGQLWVLVSGIASTLRSLAWISLVLGVIMFMVASYLTLIVGQATAHLPTPSEVALALSTPGDAAAFDNVHIWPELSQYFGNIGRSMLTCLQLVTLDNWYVVSREVAERNWAANLLIIAVV
;
A
#
# COMPACT_ATOMS: atom_id res chain seq x y z
N SER A 1 -30.86 -15.98 -54.30
CA SER A 1 -30.33 -16.54 -55.56
C SER A 1 -29.01 -17.24 -55.29
N ARG A 2 -29.09 -18.58 -55.14
CA ARG A 2 -28.12 -19.65 -55.47
C ARG A 2 -28.03 -20.72 -54.38
N TYR A 3 -28.80 -21.78 -54.67
CA TYR A 3 -28.66 -23.16 -54.24
C TYR A 3 -27.48 -23.86 -54.94
N SER A 4 -26.83 -24.80 -54.26
CA SER A 4 -26.38 -26.15 -54.72
C SER A 4 -25.36 -26.67 -53.68
N ALA A 5 -25.57 -27.68 -52.83
CA ALA A 5 -26.05 -29.07 -52.99
C ALA A 5 -25.17 -29.94 -53.90
N THR A 6 -24.46 -30.90 -53.28
CA THR A 6 -24.03 -32.27 -53.71
C THR A 6 -22.93 -32.72 -52.74
N GLY A 7 -22.87 -33.89 -52.11
CA GLY A 7 -23.63 -35.13 -52.19
C GLY A 7 -22.68 -36.33 -52.01
N SER A 8 -23.14 -37.38 -51.30
CA SER A 8 -22.63 -38.77 -51.26
C SER A 8 -21.34 -39.05 -50.45
N SER A 9 -21.10 -40.16 -49.76
CA SER A 9 -21.81 -41.36 -49.23
C SER A 9 -20.71 -42.44 -49.15
N ALA A 10 -20.55 -43.15 -48.02
CA ALA A 10 -20.32 -44.61 -47.97
C ALA A 10 -19.94 -45.11 -46.57
N ILE A 11 -20.59 -46.21 -46.19
CA ILE A 11 -20.43 -47.01 -44.97
C ILE A 11 -19.67 -48.30 -45.33
N GLY A 12 -18.81 -48.80 -44.42
CA GLY A 12 -18.30 -50.19 -44.45
C GLY A 12 -17.26 -50.51 -43.33
N PRO A 13 -17.48 -51.50 -42.43
CA PRO A 13 -16.55 -51.93 -41.36
C PRO A 13 -15.96 -53.34 -41.62
N PRO A 14 -15.39 -54.09 -40.64
CA PRO A 14 -14.23 -53.84 -39.75
C PRO A 14 -13.10 -54.88 -39.94
N SER A 15 -11.87 -54.63 -39.46
CA SER A 15 -10.85 -55.69 -39.30
C SER A 15 -9.83 -55.38 -38.19
N THR A 16 -9.70 -56.29 -37.23
CA THR A 16 -8.54 -56.49 -36.33
C THR A 16 -7.98 -57.90 -36.60
N PRO A 17 -6.86 -58.37 -36.00
CA PRO A 17 -5.77 -57.70 -35.28
C PRO A 17 -4.37 -58.07 -35.85
N THR A 18 -3.31 -57.35 -35.48
CA THR A 18 -1.97 -57.98 -35.32
C THR A 18 -1.04 -57.11 -34.47
N THR A 19 -0.46 -57.82 -33.51
CA THR A 19 0.62 -57.51 -32.58
C THR A 19 1.81 -56.81 -33.22
N ASP A 20 2.26 -55.70 -32.62
CA ASP A 20 3.68 -55.40 -32.42
C ASP A 20 3.83 -54.34 -31.33
N GLN A 21 4.14 -54.81 -30.12
CA GLN A 21 4.70 -53.99 -29.05
C GLN A 21 6.19 -53.78 -29.33
N PRO A 22 6.71 -52.58 -29.07
CA PRO A 22 7.99 -52.53 -28.39
C PRO A 22 7.97 -51.61 -27.16
N ILE A 23 8.30 -52.24 -26.04
CA ILE A 23 9.22 -51.74 -25.01
C ILE A 23 8.77 -50.46 -24.31
N MET A 24 7.91 -50.69 -23.32
CA MET A 24 7.93 -50.12 -21.97
C MET A 24 9.21 -49.31 -21.62
N SER A 25 9.18 -48.00 -21.89
CA SER A 25 10.05 -47.04 -21.21
C SER A 25 9.37 -46.55 -19.93
N SER A 26 9.90 -47.01 -18.80
CA SER A 26 9.61 -46.66 -17.40
C SER A 26 8.86 -45.33 -17.16
N PRO A 27 7.70 -45.32 -16.46
CA PRO A 27 7.04 -44.13 -15.98
C PRO A 27 7.52 -43.75 -14.56
N GLU A 28 8.83 -43.65 -14.31
CA GLU A 28 9.34 -43.31 -12.96
C GLU A 28 9.32 -41.80 -12.63
N GLY A 29 8.87 -40.92 -13.54
CA GLY A 29 8.73 -39.48 -13.27
C GLY A 29 7.34 -39.00 -12.83
N GLY A 30 6.34 -39.90 -12.80
CA GLY A 30 4.92 -39.52 -12.72
C GLY A 30 4.35 -39.33 -11.31
N GLY A 31 4.91 -40.03 -10.31
CA GLY A 31 4.33 -40.08 -8.96
C GLY A 31 4.36 -38.73 -8.24
N LEU A 32 5.52 -38.06 -8.21
CA LEU A 32 5.65 -36.76 -7.53
C LEU A 32 4.82 -35.67 -8.23
N LYS A 33 4.79 -35.66 -9.58
CA LYS A 33 3.98 -34.72 -10.36
C LYS A 33 2.47 -34.97 -10.15
N ALA A 34 2.05 -36.23 -10.07
CA ALA A 34 0.65 -36.59 -9.83
C ALA A 34 0.21 -36.29 -8.38
N ILE A 35 1.08 -36.51 -7.39
CA ILE A 35 0.82 -36.20 -5.97
C ILE A 35 0.78 -34.69 -5.75
N VAL A 36 1.72 -33.93 -6.33
CA VAL A 36 1.69 -32.45 -6.28
C VAL A 36 0.43 -31.91 -6.98
N ALA A 37 0.03 -32.50 -8.10
CA ALA A 37 -1.19 -32.11 -8.82
C ALA A 37 -2.50 -32.54 -8.14
N SER A 38 -2.47 -33.47 -7.17
CA SER A 38 -3.64 -33.88 -6.39
C SER A 38 -3.79 -33.06 -5.10
N ILE A 39 -2.68 -32.69 -4.47
CA ILE A 39 -2.64 -31.84 -3.27
C ILE A 39 -3.06 -30.40 -3.62
N ALA A 40 -2.57 -29.85 -4.73
CA ALA A 40 -2.87 -28.48 -5.17
C ALA A 40 -4.32 -28.28 -5.66
N ARG A 41 -5.10 -29.36 -5.84
CA ARG A 41 -6.47 -29.31 -6.37
C ARG A 41 -7.55 -29.24 -5.29
N ARG A 42 -7.17 -29.30 -4.01
CA ARG A 42 -8.15 -29.22 -2.91
C ARG A 42 -8.34 -27.77 -2.51
N HIS A 43 -9.59 -27.30 -2.53
CA HIS A 43 -10.05 -26.08 -1.85
C HIS A 43 -9.52 -25.97 -0.41
N PHE A 44 -9.23 -27.11 0.23
CA PHE A 44 -8.56 -27.17 1.53
C PHE A 44 -7.21 -26.45 1.56
N PHE A 45 -6.35 -26.62 0.55
CA PHE A 45 -5.04 -25.97 0.51
C PHE A 45 -5.20 -24.45 0.43
N GLU A 46 -6.10 -23.96 -0.44
CA GLU A 46 -6.43 -22.54 -0.53
C GLU A 46 -6.95 -22.00 0.82
N SER A 47 -7.88 -22.71 1.48
CA SER A 47 -8.42 -22.30 2.79
C SER A 47 -7.36 -22.25 3.89
N VAL A 48 -6.40 -23.18 3.88
CA VAL A 48 -5.28 -23.18 4.83
C VAL A 48 -4.38 -21.96 4.59
N MET A 49 -4.07 -21.61 3.35
CA MET A 49 -3.27 -20.42 3.05
C MET A 49 -3.97 -19.12 3.44
N TRP A 50 -5.29 -19.05 3.25
CA TRP A 50 -6.11 -17.95 3.78
C TRP A 50 -5.97 -17.79 5.28
N LEU A 51 -6.06 -18.90 6.02
CA LEU A 51 -5.91 -18.89 7.47
C LEU A 51 -4.51 -18.43 7.86
N VAL A 52 -3.46 -18.96 7.23
CA VAL A 52 -2.06 -18.57 7.51
C VAL A 52 -1.84 -17.08 7.32
N VAL A 53 -2.36 -16.48 6.24
CA VAL A 53 -2.15 -15.06 5.98
C VAL A 53 -3.02 -14.17 6.87
N LEU A 54 -4.25 -14.58 7.18
CA LEU A 54 -5.07 -13.88 8.17
C LEU A 54 -4.40 -13.91 9.55
N THR A 55 -3.90 -15.07 9.98
CA THR A 55 -3.13 -15.22 11.21
C THR A 55 -1.88 -14.36 11.16
N SER A 56 -1.10 -14.39 10.08
CA SER A 56 0.10 -13.54 9.92
C SER A 56 -0.22 -12.04 9.99
N THR A 57 -1.37 -11.62 9.47
CA THR A 57 -1.79 -10.21 9.48
C THR A 57 -2.29 -9.80 10.87
N MET A 58 -3.08 -10.66 11.55
CA MET A 58 -3.51 -10.42 12.92
C MET A 58 -2.32 -10.35 13.89
N LEU A 59 -1.33 -11.23 13.73
CA LEU A 59 -0.10 -11.18 14.54
C LEU A 59 0.65 -9.87 14.37
N ALA A 60 0.71 -9.33 13.14
CA ALA A 60 1.35 -8.05 12.89
C ALA A 60 0.60 -6.88 13.55
N GLY A 61 -0.74 -6.90 13.55
CA GLY A 61 -1.54 -5.90 14.27
C GLY A 61 -1.40 -5.99 15.78
N LEU A 62 -1.35 -7.20 16.35
CA LEU A 62 -1.11 -7.40 17.78
C LEU A 62 0.29 -6.95 18.19
N GLU A 63 1.30 -7.15 17.35
CA GLU A 63 2.66 -6.65 17.60
C GLU A 63 2.68 -5.12 17.72
N THR A 64 1.90 -4.40 16.91
CA THR A 64 1.90 -2.92 16.97
C THR A 64 1.28 -2.37 18.24
N ASP A 65 0.28 -3.03 18.81
CA ASP A 65 -0.38 -2.59 20.04
C ASP A 65 0.50 -2.83 21.28
N ILE A 66 1.23 -3.96 21.33
CA ILE A 66 2.06 -4.34 22.48
C ILE A 66 3.35 -3.51 22.59
N VAL A 67 3.82 -2.93 21.47
CA VAL A 67 4.97 -2.02 21.48
C VAL A 67 4.67 -0.70 22.21
N GLY A 68 3.38 -0.37 22.43
CA GLY A 68 2.96 0.84 23.13
C GLY A 68 3.11 0.80 24.66
N GLU A 69 3.10 -0.38 25.29
CA GLU A 69 3.21 -0.52 26.76
C GLU A 69 4.53 -1.20 27.17
N PRO A 70 5.46 -0.49 27.83
CA PRO A 70 6.72 -1.06 28.29
C PRO A 70 6.47 -1.95 29.51
N SER A 71 6.34 -3.26 29.28
CA SER A 71 6.29 -4.28 30.34
C SER A 71 7.59 -5.09 30.37
N PRO A 72 8.05 -5.56 31.55
CA PRO A 72 9.32 -6.30 31.68
C PRO A 72 9.34 -7.65 30.93
N ASP A 73 8.18 -8.19 30.55
CA ASP A 73 8.06 -9.44 29.76
C ASP A 73 8.01 -9.22 28.23
N GLN A 74 8.17 -7.97 27.76
CA GLN A 74 8.02 -7.59 26.35
C GLN A 74 9.00 -8.33 25.42
N THR A 75 10.21 -8.65 25.89
CA THR A 75 11.22 -9.38 25.12
C THR A 75 10.77 -10.79 24.76
N THR A 76 10.09 -11.48 25.70
CA THR A 76 9.59 -12.86 25.48
C THR A 76 8.41 -12.85 24.52
N GLY A 77 7.49 -11.87 24.65
CA GLY A 77 6.38 -11.69 23.72
C GLY A 77 6.85 -11.44 22.29
N MET A 78 7.84 -10.55 22.11
CA MET A 78 8.41 -10.22 20.80
C MET A 78 9.03 -11.43 20.10
N LEU A 79 9.72 -12.32 20.85
CA LEU A 79 10.28 -13.55 20.29
C LEU A 79 9.19 -14.53 19.81
N ILE A 80 8.09 -14.67 20.56
CA ILE A 80 6.97 -15.55 20.19
C ILE A 80 6.34 -15.05 18.87
N PHE A 81 6.09 -13.74 18.77
CA PHE A 81 5.58 -13.15 17.53
C PHE A 81 6.54 -13.35 16.36
N GLN A 82 7.85 -13.17 16.58
CA GLN A 82 8.87 -13.36 15.56
C GLN A 82 8.91 -14.80 15.01
N VAL A 83 8.84 -15.80 15.89
CA VAL A 83 8.83 -17.22 15.51
C VAL A 83 7.58 -17.55 14.69
N LEU A 84 6.41 -17.07 15.12
CA LEU A 84 5.16 -17.30 14.39
C LEU A 84 5.16 -16.62 13.01
N GLN A 85 5.76 -15.43 12.90
CA GLN A 85 5.95 -14.74 11.62
C GLN A 85 6.88 -15.53 10.68
N MET A 86 7.96 -16.11 11.21
CA MET A 86 8.88 -16.95 10.44
C MET A 86 8.18 -18.22 9.92
N LEU A 87 7.31 -18.84 10.72
CA LEU A 87 6.51 -19.99 10.30
C LEU A 87 5.54 -19.62 9.16
N CYS A 88 4.87 -18.47 9.26
CA CYS A 88 4.00 -17.96 8.21
C CYS A 88 4.77 -17.64 6.91
N LEU A 89 5.97 -17.05 7.04
CA LEU A 89 6.84 -16.76 5.89
C LEU A 89 7.32 -18.06 5.21
N ALA A 90 7.64 -19.10 5.99
CA ALA A 90 8.00 -20.40 5.46
C ALA A 90 6.85 -21.04 4.66
N ALA A 91 5.61 -20.97 5.17
CA ALA A 91 4.44 -21.43 4.43
C ALA A 91 4.26 -20.70 3.08
N PHE A 92 4.43 -19.37 3.06
CA PHE A 92 4.38 -18.57 1.84
C PHE A 92 5.51 -18.91 0.85
N THR A 93 6.70 -19.23 1.37
CA THR A 93 7.84 -19.67 0.54
C THR A 93 7.53 -20.99 -0.17
N VAL A 94 6.92 -21.94 0.55
CA VAL A 94 6.52 -23.24 -0.01
C VAL A 94 5.46 -23.04 -1.11
N GLU A 95 4.48 -22.18 -0.87
CA GLU A 95 3.46 -21.83 -1.86
C GLU A 95 4.09 -21.22 -3.13
N LEU A 96 4.92 -20.18 -2.99
CA LEU A 96 5.60 -19.55 -4.11
C LEU A 96 6.42 -20.58 -4.91
N PHE A 97 7.09 -21.51 -4.23
CA PHE A 97 7.87 -22.56 -4.88
C PHE A 97 7.01 -23.57 -5.66
N ILE A 98 5.81 -23.90 -5.16
CA ILE A 98 4.84 -24.74 -5.88
C ILE A 98 4.38 -24.02 -7.15
N HIS A 99 4.07 -22.72 -7.06
CA HIS A 99 3.71 -21.90 -8.21
C HIS A 99 4.84 -21.84 -9.23
N VAL A 100 6.08 -21.65 -8.77
CA VAL A 100 7.25 -21.60 -9.65
C VAL A 100 7.50 -22.92 -10.38
N LYS A 101 7.33 -24.05 -9.69
CA LYS A 101 7.48 -25.36 -10.34
C LYS A 101 6.39 -25.68 -11.35
N ARG A 102 5.19 -25.08 -11.20
CA ARG A 102 4.06 -25.32 -12.09
C ARG A 102 4.17 -24.53 -13.40
N LEU A 103 4.77 -23.34 -13.37
CA LEU A 103 4.74 -22.39 -14.48
C LEU A 103 6.05 -22.32 -15.30
N GLY A 104 7.20 -22.80 -14.78
CA GLY A 104 8.47 -22.86 -15.54
C GLY A 104 9.16 -21.51 -15.73
N TRP A 105 10.26 -21.40 -16.50
CA TRP A 105 11.09 -20.17 -16.55
C TRP A 105 10.41 -18.94 -17.19
N ASP A 106 9.26 -19.11 -17.85
CA ASP A 106 8.42 -18.00 -18.36
C ASP A 106 7.77 -17.16 -17.23
N ILE A 107 7.98 -17.56 -15.96
CA ILE A 107 7.52 -16.91 -14.73
C ILE A 107 7.93 -15.45 -14.61
N PHE A 108 9.13 -15.07 -15.03
CA PHE A 108 9.62 -13.71 -14.80
C PHE A 108 8.90 -12.66 -15.65
N LEU A 109 8.08 -13.06 -16.62
CA LEU A 109 7.21 -12.16 -17.36
C LEU A 109 5.84 -11.96 -16.71
N ASP A 110 5.41 -12.81 -15.76
CA ASP A 110 4.18 -12.57 -15.03
C ASP A 110 4.43 -11.55 -13.91
N SER A 111 3.89 -10.34 -14.09
CA SER A 111 4.04 -9.23 -13.14
C SER A 111 3.57 -9.58 -11.73
N TRP A 112 2.67 -10.56 -11.58
CA TRP A 112 2.09 -10.91 -10.29
C TRP A 112 2.98 -11.83 -9.46
N ILE A 113 3.66 -12.78 -10.11
CA ILE A 113 4.63 -13.63 -9.41
C ILE A 113 5.84 -12.80 -8.97
N LEU A 114 6.20 -11.77 -9.74
CA LEU A 114 7.24 -10.82 -9.35
C LEU A 114 6.86 -10.06 -8.07
N VAL A 115 5.61 -9.62 -7.94
CA VAL A 115 5.11 -8.96 -6.71
C VAL A 115 5.18 -9.91 -5.52
N ASP A 116 4.72 -11.16 -5.67
CA ASP A 116 4.76 -12.14 -4.59
C ASP A 116 6.20 -12.51 -4.19
N PHE A 117 7.10 -12.60 -5.16
CA PHE A 117 8.53 -12.77 -4.90
C PHE A 117 9.13 -11.56 -4.15
N MET A 118 8.78 -10.33 -4.55
CA MET A 118 9.22 -9.13 -3.82
C MET A 118 8.68 -9.12 -2.39
N LEU A 119 7.42 -9.49 -2.17
CA LEU A 119 6.83 -9.59 -0.83
C LEU A 119 7.53 -10.64 0.04
N LEU A 120 7.96 -11.76 -0.56
CA LEU A 120 8.79 -12.75 0.12
C LEU A 120 10.13 -12.15 0.54
N VAL A 121 10.83 -11.47 -0.37
CA VAL A 121 12.11 -10.81 -0.10
C VAL A 121 11.97 -9.77 1.01
N PHE A 122 10.96 -8.90 0.95
CA PHE A 122 10.66 -7.95 2.03
C PHE A 122 10.33 -8.66 3.34
N GLY A 123 9.62 -9.79 3.29
CA GLY A 123 9.35 -10.62 4.47
C GLY A 123 10.62 -11.17 5.13
N VAL A 124 11.59 -11.64 4.33
CA VAL A 124 12.89 -12.11 4.83
C VAL A 124 13.67 -10.96 5.45
N TYR A 125 13.71 -9.79 4.77
CA TYR A 125 14.38 -8.60 5.32
C TYR A 125 13.77 -8.19 6.66
N ASP A 126 12.46 -8.20 6.76
CA ASP A 126 11.78 -7.77 7.97
C ASP A 126 12.00 -8.74 9.14
N VAL A 127 12.01 -10.06 8.89
CA VAL A 127 12.42 -11.05 9.91
C VAL A 127 13.88 -10.84 10.32
N TYR A 128 14.76 -10.56 9.36
CA TYR A 128 16.17 -10.28 9.63
C TYR A 128 16.38 -9.02 10.48
N PHE A 129 15.69 -7.92 10.15
CA PHE A 129 15.74 -6.68 10.92
C PHE A 129 15.08 -6.83 12.30
N GLY A 130 14.00 -7.60 12.42
CA GLY A 130 13.34 -7.89 13.70
C GLY A 130 14.21 -8.73 14.64
N LEU A 131 15.01 -9.67 14.13
CA LEU A 131 15.98 -10.39 14.96
C LEU A 131 17.11 -9.47 15.45
N ARG A 132 17.61 -8.60 14.58
CA ARG A 132 18.67 -7.65 14.95
C ARG A 132 18.22 -6.55 15.90
N SER A 133 16.95 -6.14 15.86
CA SER A 133 16.43 -5.14 16.80
C SER A 133 16.36 -5.70 18.23
N ILE A 134 16.09 -7.00 18.39
CA ILE A 134 16.11 -7.69 19.69
C ILE A 134 17.54 -7.79 20.24
N GLU A 135 18.51 -8.17 19.40
CA GLU A 135 19.93 -8.22 19.80
C GLU A 135 20.47 -6.82 20.16
N SER A 136 20.14 -5.81 19.35
CA SER A 136 20.60 -4.42 19.55
C SER A 136 19.92 -3.70 20.71
N ALA A 137 18.83 -4.24 21.27
CA ALA A 137 18.19 -3.69 22.47
C ALA A 137 19.09 -3.81 23.72
N SER A 138 20.16 -4.63 23.65
CA SER A 138 21.19 -4.71 24.69
C SER A 138 22.25 -3.60 24.62
N ASP A 139 22.42 -2.97 23.45
CA ASP A 139 23.40 -1.91 23.19
C ASP A 139 22.69 -0.57 22.90
N TRP A 140 22.23 0.11 23.96
CA TRP A 140 21.59 1.41 23.89
C TRP A 140 22.53 2.50 23.34
N SER A 141 22.67 2.61 22.01
CA SER A 141 23.45 3.65 21.34
C SER A 141 22.60 4.49 20.37
N TYR A 142 22.24 5.68 20.86
CA TYR A 142 21.87 6.99 20.29
C TYR A 142 21.60 7.24 18.77
N SER A 143 21.58 6.27 17.85
CA SER A 143 21.27 6.50 16.41
C SER A 143 19.91 5.92 15.95
N THR A 144 19.04 5.55 16.88
CA THR A 144 17.83 4.75 16.65
C THR A 144 16.69 5.47 15.92
N GLY A 145 16.72 6.80 15.78
CA GLY A 145 15.63 7.57 15.15
C GLY A 145 15.34 7.22 13.68
N HIS A 146 16.38 6.98 12.87
CA HIS A 146 16.21 6.61 11.45
C HIS A 146 16.01 5.10 11.23
N LYS A 147 16.42 4.25 12.19
CA LYS A 147 16.26 2.79 12.09
C LYS A 147 14.82 2.34 12.40
N LEU A 148 14.10 3.09 13.25
CA LEU A 148 12.70 2.81 13.59
C LEU A 148 11.72 3.15 12.45
N GLN A 149 11.98 4.21 11.68
CA GLN A 149 11.10 4.62 10.57
C GLN A 149 11.11 3.62 9.41
N LEU A 150 12.27 3.08 9.03
CA LEU A 150 12.34 2.05 7.98
C LEU A 150 11.68 0.74 8.42
N GLY A 151 11.84 0.33 9.68
CA GLY A 151 11.15 -0.82 10.23
C GLY A 151 9.63 -0.68 10.18
N SER A 152 9.10 0.53 10.46
CA SER A 152 7.66 0.82 10.37
C SER A 152 7.13 0.72 8.93
N ALA A 153 7.85 1.26 7.95
CA ALA A 153 7.43 1.20 6.55
C ALA A 153 7.44 -0.23 5.98
N MET A 154 8.43 -1.06 6.34
CA MET A 154 8.49 -2.46 5.90
C MET A 154 7.33 -3.30 6.44
N ARG A 155 6.84 -2.99 7.66
CA ARG A 155 5.66 -3.64 8.23
C ARG A 155 4.39 -3.35 7.42
N ALA A 156 4.23 -2.14 6.88
CA ALA A 156 3.07 -1.79 6.06
C ALA A 156 2.99 -2.60 4.75
N ILE A 157 4.13 -3.00 4.19
CA ILE A 157 4.20 -3.84 2.97
C ILE A 157 3.51 -5.20 3.20
N ARG A 158 3.49 -5.72 4.43
CA ARG A 158 2.80 -6.97 4.75
C ARG A 158 1.28 -6.90 4.52
N LEU A 159 0.66 -5.72 4.61
CA LEU A 159 -0.76 -5.51 4.37
C LEU A 159 -1.18 -5.76 2.92
N ILE A 160 -0.22 -5.81 2.00
CA ILE A 160 -0.47 -6.18 0.60
C ILE A 160 -0.65 -7.71 0.45
N ARG A 161 -0.12 -8.53 1.37
CA ARG A 161 -0.14 -10.00 1.23
C ARG A 161 -1.54 -10.59 1.07
N PRO A 162 -2.58 -10.18 1.82
CA PRO A 162 -3.94 -10.68 1.60
C PRO A 162 -4.43 -10.39 0.18
N VAL A 163 -4.06 -9.24 -0.41
CA VAL A 163 -4.46 -8.85 -1.77
C VAL A 163 -3.89 -9.80 -2.82
N SER A 164 -2.62 -10.20 -2.69
CA SER A 164 -2.00 -11.20 -3.55
C SER A 164 -2.75 -12.53 -3.55
N LEU A 165 -3.23 -12.98 -2.39
CA LEU A 165 -3.99 -14.22 -2.23
C LEU A 165 -5.44 -14.12 -2.72
N VAL A 166 -6.10 -12.96 -2.55
CA VAL A 166 -7.45 -12.72 -3.12
C VAL A 166 -7.45 -13.05 -4.61
N ARG A 167 -6.42 -12.58 -5.31
CA ARG A 167 -6.30 -12.72 -6.77
C ARG A 167 -6.13 -14.16 -7.24
N HIS A 168 -5.34 -14.97 -6.54
CA HIS A 168 -5.05 -16.34 -6.93
C HIS A 168 -6.14 -17.34 -6.52
N SER A 169 -6.99 -16.96 -5.56
CA SER A 169 -8.01 -17.87 -5.03
C SER A 169 -9.20 -18.05 -5.99
N SER A 170 -9.55 -19.31 -6.23
CA SER A 170 -10.73 -19.66 -7.03
C SER A 170 -12.04 -19.26 -6.34
N GLY A 171 -12.05 -19.22 -5.00
CA GLY A 171 -13.21 -18.87 -4.18
C GLY A 171 -13.58 -17.38 -4.16
N LEU A 172 -12.62 -16.47 -4.38
CA LEU A 172 -12.86 -15.01 -4.40
C LEU A 172 -12.72 -14.41 -5.80
N GLY A 173 -12.80 -15.23 -6.85
CA GLY A 173 -12.74 -14.74 -8.23
C GLY A 173 -13.76 -13.62 -8.51
N GLN A 174 -14.93 -13.68 -7.88
CA GLN A 174 -15.94 -12.61 -7.97
C GLN A 174 -15.47 -11.29 -7.33
N LEU A 175 -14.77 -11.34 -6.19
CA LEU A 175 -14.19 -10.17 -5.55
C LEU A 175 -13.07 -9.58 -6.41
N TRP A 176 -12.23 -10.43 -7.01
CA TRP A 176 -11.18 -9.96 -7.91
C TRP A 176 -11.77 -9.28 -9.15
N VAL A 177 -12.87 -9.80 -9.71
CA VAL A 177 -13.59 -9.12 -10.80
C VAL A 177 -14.04 -7.72 -10.36
N LEU A 178 -14.61 -7.58 -9.16
CA LEU A 178 -14.99 -6.27 -8.62
C LEU A 178 -13.78 -5.34 -8.44
N VAL A 179 -12.70 -5.81 -7.82
CA VAL A 179 -11.45 -5.05 -7.62
C VAL A 179 -10.85 -4.62 -8.95
N SER A 180 -10.79 -5.52 -9.93
CA SER A 180 -10.30 -5.20 -11.27
C SER A 180 -11.20 -4.20 -12.00
N GLY A 181 -12.52 -4.27 -11.78
CA GLY A 181 -13.49 -3.29 -12.24
C GLY A 181 -13.21 -1.90 -11.67
N ILE A 182 -13.03 -1.79 -10.35
CA ILE A 182 -12.66 -0.53 -9.68
C ILE A 182 -11.29 -0.04 -10.19
N ALA A 183 -10.29 -0.92 -10.30
CA ALA A 183 -8.97 -0.56 -10.79
C ALA A 183 -8.99 -0.02 -12.23
N SER A 184 -9.89 -0.56 -13.06
CA SER A 184 -10.06 -0.07 -14.43
C SER A 184 -10.64 1.36 -14.49
N THR A 185 -11.51 1.73 -13.55
CA THR A 185 -12.04 3.10 -13.46
C THR A 185 -11.05 4.07 -12.85
N LEU A 186 -10.12 3.62 -12.00
CA LEU A 186 -9.07 4.48 -11.45
C LEU A 186 -8.24 5.18 -12.52
N ARG A 187 -8.08 4.59 -13.72
CA ARG A 187 -7.35 5.25 -14.81
C ARG A 187 -8.05 6.53 -15.29
N SER A 188 -9.38 6.52 -15.44
CA SER A 188 -10.10 7.74 -15.82
C SER A 188 -10.15 8.74 -14.67
N LEU A 189 -10.33 8.26 -13.42
CA LEU A 189 -10.23 9.10 -12.23
C LEU A 189 -8.84 9.73 -12.08
N ALA A 190 -7.76 9.06 -12.48
CA ALA A 190 -6.40 9.58 -12.40
C ALA A 190 -6.19 10.81 -13.30
N TRP A 191 -6.84 10.86 -14.47
CA TRP A 191 -6.81 12.05 -15.32
C TRP A 191 -7.58 13.21 -14.70
N ILE A 192 -8.74 12.92 -14.12
CA ILE A 192 -9.56 13.93 -13.42
C ILE A 192 -8.80 14.46 -12.19
N SER A 193 -8.19 13.58 -11.40
CA SER A 193 -7.41 13.97 -10.22
C SER A 193 -6.14 14.75 -10.61
N LEU A 194 -5.52 14.44 -11.75
CA LEU A 194 -4.41 15.22 -12.29
C LEU A 194 -4.85 16.63 -12.68
N VAL A 195 -5.96 16.77 -13.41
CA VAL A 195 -6.50 18.10 -13.77
C VAL A 195 -6.87 18.90 -12.53
N LEU A 196 -7.56 18.28 -11.56
CA LEU A 196 -7.86 18.88 -10.27
C LEU A 196 -6.59 19.29 -9.53
N GLY A 197 -5.55 18.44 -9.54
CA GLY A 197 -4.25 18.73 -8.95
C GLY A 197 -3.55 19.95 -9.58
N VAL A 198 -3.63 20.11 -10.90
CA VAL A 198 -3.08 21.28 -11.61
C VAL A 198 -3.86 22.55 -11.24
N ILE A 199 -5.20 22.49 -11.19
CA ILE A 199 -6.03 23.63 -10.79
C ILE A 199 -5.72 24.01 -9.33
N MET A 200 -5.66 23.03 -8.43
CA MET A 200 -5.28 23.25 -7.03
C MET A 200 -3.89 23.85 -6.92
N PHE A 201 -2.91 23.42 -7.72
CA PHE A 201 -1.57 24.02 -7.75
C PHE A 201 -1.61 25.49 -8.19
N MET A 202 -2.38 25.82 -9.23
CA MET A 202 -2.53 27.20 -9.68
C MET A 202 -3.13 28.08 -8.59
N VAL A 203 -4.25 27.66 -7.98
CA VAL A 203 -4.91 28.40 -6.89
C VAL A 203 -4.00 28.50 -5.66
N ALA A 204 -3.35 27.40 -5.27
CA ALA A 204 -2.42 27.37 -4.15
C ALA A 204 -1.25 28.35 -4.36
N SER A 205 -0.64 28.36 -5.55
CA SER A 205 0.44 29.28 -5.88
C SER A 205 0.01 30.75 -5.77
N TYR A 206 -1.21 31.06 -6.23
CA TYR A 206 -1.78 32.39 -6.13
C TYR A 206 -2.05 32.80 -4.66
N LEU A 207 -2.63 31.90 -3.86
CA LEU A 207 -2.85 32.14 -2.43
C LEU A 207 -1.54 32.27 -1.65
N THR A 208 -0.51 31.49 -1.98
CA THR A 208 0.83 31.66 -1.40
C THR A 208 1.40 33.04 -1.69
N LEU A 209 1.25 33.55 -2.93
CA LEU A 209 1.77 34.86 -3.31
C LEU A 209 1.03 36.02 -2.61
N ILE A 210 -0.31 35.95 -2.56
CA ILE A 210 -1.11 37.07 -2.04
C ILE A 210 -1.30 37.02 -0.52
N VAL A 211 -1.50 35.84 0.04
CA VAL A 211 -1.81 35.66 1.46
C VAL A 211 -0.55 35.24 2.22
N GLY A 212 0.16 34.23 1.70
CA GLY A 212 1.37 33.66 2.32
C GLY A 212 2.53 34.64 2.41
N GLN A 213 3.04 35.14 1.29
CA GLN A 213 4.18 36.07 1.26
C GLN A 213 3.85 37.44 1.87
N ALA A 214 2.58 37.83 1.87
CA ALA A 214 2.13 39.00 2.63
C ALA A 214 2.28 38.82 4.15
N THR A 215 2.41 37.59 4.67
CA THR A 215 2.74 37.35 6.10
C THR A 215 4.22 37.15 6.35
N ALA A 216 5.06 37.00 5.32
CA ALA A 216 6.47 36.63 5.48
C ALA A 216 7.33 37.72 6.16
N HIS A 217 6.87 38.97 6.13
CA HIS A 217 7.53 40.09 6.82
C HIS A 217 6.99 40.33 8.23
N LEU A 218 5.97 39.57 8.66
CA LEU A 218 5.45 39.65 10.01
C LEU A 218 6.32 38.78 10.94
N PRO A 219 6.61 39.28 12.15
CA PRO A 219 7.40 38.53 13.13
C PRO A 219 6.69 37.21 13.47
N THR A 220 7.45 36.13 13.45
CA THR A 220 6.93 34.79 13.76
C THR A 220 6.43 34.73 15.21
N PRO A 221 5.45 33.87 15.55
CA PRO A 221 4.95 33.77 16.92
C PRO A 221 6.04 33.49 17.97
N SER A 222 7.14 32.83 17.59
CA SER A 222 8.32 32.65 18.45
C SER A 222 9.13 33.94 18.67
N GLU A 223 9.28 34.77 17.64
CA GLU A 223 9.96 36.06 17.75
C GLU A 223 9.13 37.06 18.55
N VAL A 224 7.80 37.01 18.40
CA VAL A 224 6.88 37.82 19.22
C VAL A 224 6.89 37.35 20.66
N ALA A 225 6.83 36.04 20.92
CA ALA A 225 6.90 35.51 22.28
C ALA A 225 8.22 35.90 22.98
N LEU A 226 9.34 35.90 22.24
CA LEU A 226 10.63 36.38 22.74
C LEU A 226 10.61 37.89 22.99
N ALA A 227 10.06 38.69 22.06
CA ALA A 227 9.98 40.13 22.22
C ALA A 227 9.08 40.54 23.41
N LEU A 228 7.96 39.84 23.62
CA LEU A 228 7.07 40.04 24.77
C LEU A 228 7.71 39.62 26.12
N SER A 229 8.71 38.73 26.09
CA SER A 229 9.48 38.33 27.28
C SER A 229 10.58 39.33 27.67
N THR A 230 10.86 40.32 26.83
CA THR A 230 11.91 41.32 27.04
C THR A 230 11.30 42.62 27.58
N PRO A 231 11.70 43.11 28.78
CA PRO A 231 11.09 44.32 29.37
C PRO A 231 11.50 45.57 28.58
N GLY A 232 10.61 46.07 27.72
CA GLY A 232 10.82 47.31 26.96
C GLY A 232 10.18 47.31 25.57
N ASP A 233 10.07 46.14 24.93
CA ASP A 233 9.62 46.04 23.53
C ASP A 233 8.13 45.69 23.38
N ALA A 234 7.43 45.36 24.47
CA ALA A 234 6.03 44.96 24.43
C ALA A 234 5.09 46.00 23.77
N ALA A 235 5.40 47.30 23.92
CA ALA A 235 4.61 48.38 23.30
C ALA A 235 4.74 48.43 21.76
N ALA A 236 5.80 47.85 21.17
CA ALA A 236 5.96 47.78 19.73
C ALA A 236 5.07 46.71 19.07
N PHE A 237 4.57 45.74 19.85
CA PHE A 237 3.75 44.63 19.37
C PHE A 237 2.27 44.74 19.73
N ASP A 238 1.89 45.78 20.49
CA ASP A 238 0.51 46.01 20.96
C ASP A 238 -0.51 46.20 19.79
N ASN A 239 -0.01 46.57 18.60
CA ASN A 239 -0.83 46.78 17.39
C ASN A 239 -0.52 45.80 16.24
N VAL A 240 0.30 44.77 16.47
CA VAL A 240 0.62 43.78 15.43
C VAL A 240 -0.37 42.62 15.55
N HIS A 241 -1.43 42.65 14.73
CA HIS A 241 -2.25 41.46 14.52
C HIS A 241 -1.42 40.41 13.79
N ILE A 242 -0.81 39.51 14.55
CA ILE A 242 -0.08 38.36 14.02
C ILE A 242 -1.15 37.32 13.68
N TRP A 243 -1.15 36.87 12.44
CA TRP A 243 -2.01 35.80 11.96
C TRP A 243 -1.14 34.55 11.78
N PRO A 244 -0.63 33.94 12.87
CA PRO A 244 0.27 32.79 12.75
C PRO A 244 -0.41 31.63 12.02
N GLU A 245 -1.74 31.57 12.09
CA GLU A 245 -2.60 30.59 11.43
C GLU A 245 -2.49 30.68 9.89
N LEU A 246 -2.45 31.88 9.30
CA LEU A 246 -2.29 32.04 7.85
C LEU A 246 -0.97 31.49 7.32
N SER A 247 0.10 31.54 8.13
CA SER A 247 1.40 30.94 7.76
C SER A 247 1.39 29.41 7.84
N GLN A 248 0.49 28.82 8.63
CA GLN A 248 0.27 27.38 8.69
C GLN A 248 -0.48 26.90 7.44
N TYR A 249 -1.44 27.69 6.94
CA TYR A 249 -2.19 27.38 5.73
C TYR A 249 -1.44 27.74 4.44
N PHE A 250 -0.93 28.97 4.32
CA PHE A 250 -0.42 29.54 3.07
C PHE A 250 1.08 29.87 3.06
N GLY A 251 1.82 29.50 4.11
CA GLY A 251 3.23 29.92 4.27
C GLY A 251 4.20 29.40 3.21
N ASN A 252 3.88 28.28 2.57
CA ASN A 252 4.60 27.81 1.38
C ASN A 252 3.63 27.11 0.42
N ILE A 253 4.13 26.76 -0.77
CA ILE A 253 3.32 26.14 -1.83
C ILE A 253 2.76 24.79 -1.37
N GLY A 254 3.55 23.95 -0.69
CA GLY A 254 3.10 22.63 -0.22
C GLY A 254 1.98 22.72 0.82
N ARG A 255 2.08 23.63 1.78
CA ARG A 255 1.03 23.93 2.75
C ARG A 255 -0.23 24.47 2.06
N SER A 256 -0.05 25.39 1.11
CA SER A 256 -1.18 25.95 0.34
C SER A 256 -1.89 24.89 -0.49
N MET A 257 -1.17 23.94 -1.08
CA MET A 257 -1.75 22.80 -1.80
C MET A 257 -2.55 21.87 -0.87
N LEU A 258 -2.04 21.60 0.35
CA LEU A 258 -2.77 20.84 1.36
C LEU A 258 -4.03 21.57 1.83
N THR A 259 -3.94 22.89 2.04
CA THR A 259 -5.10 23.72 2.36
C THR A 259 -6.11 23.73 1.20
N CYS A 260 -5.67 23.84 -0.06
CA CYS A 260 -6.58 23.71 -1.21
C CYS A 260 -7.26 22.34 -1.26
N LEU A 261 -6.54 21.25 -0.94
CA LEU A 261 -7.15 19.92 -0.84
C LEU A 261 -8.21 19.89 0.26
N GLN A 262 -7.89 20.44 1.44
CA GLN A 262 -8.83 20.57 2.56
C GLN A 262 -10.10 21.36 2.17
N LEU A 263 -9.94 22.49 1.46
CA LEU A 263 -11.03 23.30 0.93
C LEU A 263 -11.92 22.53 -0.06
N VAL A 264 -11.31 21.81 -1.02
CA VAL A 264 -12.05 20.98 -1.99
C VAL A 264 -12.81 19.84 -1.30
N THR A 265 -12.28 19.30 -0.21
CA THR A 265 -12.98 18.30 0.60
C THR A 265 -14.04 18.87 1.53
N LEU A 266 -14.24 20.21 1.52
CA LEU A 266 -15.13 20.94 2.43
C LEU A 266 -14.80 20.74 3.91
N ASP A 267 -13.56 20.35 4.22
CA ASP A 267 -13.13 20.15 5.58
C ASP A 267 -12.64 21.48 6.16
N ASN A 268 -13.24 21.89 7.29
CA ASN A 268 -12.90 23.11 8.02
C ASN A 268 -12.76 24.41 7.18
N TRP A 269 -13.42 24.47 6.01
CA TRP A 269 -13.22 25.53 5.01
C TRP A 269 -13.66 26.91 5.49
N TYR A 270 -14.67 26.97 6.37
CA TYR A 270 -15.22 28.23 6.88
C TYR A 270 -14.21 29.00 7.73
N VAL A 271 -13.35 28.31 8.49
CA VAL A 271 -12.30 28.94 9.29
C VAL A 271 -11.32 29.61 8.35
N VAL A 272 -10.79 28.85 7.39
CA VAL A 272 -9.84 29.36 6.39
C VAL A 272 -10.43 30.53 5.60
N SER A 273 -11.69 30.43 5.18
CA SER A 273 -12.40 31.49 4.46
C SER A 273 -12.53 32.76 5.30
N ARG A 274 -12.93 32.65 6.57
CA ARG A 274 -13.07 33.81 7.47
C ARG A 274 -11.73 34.53 7.65
N GLU A 275 -10.67 33.78 7.97
CA GLU A 275 -9.34 34.37 8.19
C GLU A 275 -8.78 35.04 6.92
N VAL A 276 -9.11 34.52 5.72
CA VAL A 276 -8.72 35.16 4.46
C VAL A 276 -9.61 36.35 4.12
N ALA A 277 -10.91 36.31 4.44
CA ALA A 277 -11.85 37.41 4.21
C ALA A 277 -11.45 38.69 4.94
N GLU A 278 -11.00 38.56 6.19
CA GLU A 278 -10.54 39.67 7.02
C GLU A 278 -9.33 40.39 6.43
N ARG A 279 -8.53 39.69 5.59
CA ARG A 279 -7.31 40.23 4.99
C ARG A 279 -7.46 40.63 3.52
N ASN A 280 -8.11 39.81 2.72
CA ASN A 280 -8.28 40.03 1.29
C ASN A 280 -9.58 39.38 0.81
N TRP A 281 -10.62 40.20 0.68
CA TRP A 281 -11.93 39.79 0.21
C TRP A 281 -11.89 39.15 -1.20
N ALA A 282 -10.98 39.58 -2.08
CA ALA A 282 -10.84 39.02 -3.42
C ALA A 282 -10.20 37.63 -3.41
N ALA A 283 -9.23 37.39 -2.51
CA ALA A 283 -8.68 36.05 -2.29
C ALA A 283 -9.73 35.12 -1.65
N ASN A 284 -10.59 35.66 -0.79
CA ASN A 284 -11.69 34.89 -0.20
C ASN A 284 -12.74 34.47 -1.24
N LEU A 285 -13.02 35.29 -2.26
CA LEU A 285 -13.89 34.90 -3.37
C LEU A 285 -13.37 33.67 -4.12
N LEU A 286 -12.05 33.52 -4.26
CA LEU A 286 -11.46 32.33 -4.85
C LEU A 286 -11.63 31.10 -3.97
N ILE A 287 -11.55 31.25 -2.65
CA ILE A 287 -11.82 30.15 -1.70
C ILE A 287 -13.29 29.72 -1.81
N ILE A 288 -14.22 30.68 -1.83
CA ILE A 288 -15.65 30.41 -2.01
C ILE A 288 -15.93 29.75 -3.37
N ALA A 289 -15.17 30.06 -4.41
CA ALA A 289 -15.35 29.45 -5.74
C ALA A 289 -14.80 28.01 -5.83
N VAL A 290 -13.92 27.60 -4.92
CA VAL A 290 -13.32 26.25 -4.87
C VAL A 290 -14.14 25.28 -4.01
N VAL A 291 -14.87 25.81 -3.02
CA VAL A 291 -15.81 25.13 -2.12
C VAL A 291 -17.14 24.89 -2.85
#